data_AF-A0A963XA92-F1
#
_entry.id   AF-A0A963XA92-F1
#
_cell.length_a   1.000
_cell.length_b   1.000
_cell.length_c   1.000
_cell.angle_alpha   90.00
_cell.angle_beta   90.00
_cell.angle_gamma   90.00
#
_symmetry.space_group_name_H-M   'P 1'
#
loop_
_entity.id
_entity.type
_entity.pdbx_description
1 polymer ?
#
loop_
_entity_poly.entity_id
_entity_poly.type
_entity_poly.pdbx_seq_one_letter_code
_entity_poly.pdbx_strand_id
1 'polypeptide(L)'
;MTLRFTAEGPLAQSLIVQAQTLVAATASEIEAMMARLSSGEWDGKGASIATELRKALALFLEERNRIEKLGKEQAGVVHDYALDFDAARIEIGRRLARLRDAGDG
;
A
#
# COMPACT_ATOMS: atom_id res chain seq x y z
N MET A 1 -7.59 29.18 3.29
CA MET A 1 -7.66 28.40 2.04
C MET A 1 -6.65 27.27 2.15
N THR A 2 -7.05 26.11 2.66
CA THR A 2 -6.20 24.93 2.83
C THR A 2 -6.32 24.09 1.56
N LEU A 3 -5.23 24.04 0.77
CA LEU A 3 -5.15 23.18 -0.40
C LEU A 3 -5.09 21.72 0.06
N ARG A 4 -6.21 20.99 -0.09
CA ARG A 4 -6.22 19.54 -0.03
C ARG A 4 -5.61 19.01 -1.33
N PHE A 5 -4.41 18.45 -1.26
CA PHE A 5 -3.86 17.62 -2.33
C PHE A 5 -4.66 16.32 -2.35
N THR A 6 -5.76 16.27 -3.12
CA THR A 6 -6.44 15.02 -3.44
C THR A 6 -5.67 14.34 -4.57
N ALA A 7 -4.64 13.59 -4.21
CA ALA A 7 -3.98 12.65 -5.12
C ALA A 7 -4.85 11.38 -5.26
N GLU A 8 -6.13 11.55 -5.55
CA GLU A 8 -7.04 10.43 -5.84
C GLU A 8 -7.15 10.33 -7.35
N GLY A 9 -6.28 9.51 -7.95
CA GLY A 9 -6.27 9.27 -9.38
C GLY A 9 -5.25 8.21 -9.80
N PRO A 10 -5.30 7.72 -11.05
CA PRO A 10 -4.44 6.64 -11.57
C PRO A 10 -2.94 6.86 -11.33
N LEU A 11 -2.52 8.12 -11.26
CA LEU A 11 -1.15 8.52 -10.96
C LEU A 11 -0.71 8.15 -9.53
N ALA A 12 -1.56 8.32 -8.51
CA ALA A 12 -1.21 7.96 -7.13
C ALA A 12 -1.12 6.45 -6.94
N GLN A 13 -2.04 5.70 -7.55
CA GLN A 13 -1.97 4.24 -7.59
C GLN A 13 -0.68 3.77 -8.28
N SER A 14 -0.27 4.44 -9.37
CA SER A 14 0.97 4.12 -10.07
C SER A 14 2.22 4.39 -9.24
N LEU A 15 2.22 5.44 -8.41
CA LEU A 15 3.34 5.78 -7.52
C LEU A 15 3.46 4.77 -6.38
N ILE A 16 2.34 4.30 -5.84
CA ILE A 16 2.30 3.24 -4.82
C ILE A 16 2.92 1.94 -5.39
N VAL A 17 2.52 1.54 -6.59
CA VAL A 17 3.05 0.33 -7.25
C VAL A 17 4.55 0.46 -7.55
N GLN A 18 5.00 1.63 -8.01
CA GLN A 18 6.42 1.90 -8.21
C GLN A 18 7.22 1.81 -6.90
N ALA A 19 6.70 2.40 -5.82
CA ALA A 19 7.33 2.32 -4.50
C ALA A 19 7.41 0.87 -3.98
N GLN A 20 6.35 0.08 -4.12
CA GLN A 20 6.36 -1.35 -3.77
C GLN A 20 7.41 -2.14 -4.56
N THR A 21 7.56 -1.85 -5.85
CA THR A 21 8.54 -2.52 -6.72
C THR A 21 9.97 -2.21 -6.28
N LEU A 22 10.28 -0.93 -6.03
CA LEU A 22 11.57 -0.52 -5.49
C LEU A 22 11.83 -1.20 -4.14
N VAL A 23 10.79 -1.33 -3.32
CA VAL A 23 10.89 -1.98 -2.02
C VAL A 23 11.25 -3.45 -2.09
N ALA A 24 10.61 -4.20 -2.97
CA ALA A 24 10.94 -5.60 -3.16
C ALA A 24 12.38 -5.78 -3.68
N ALA A 25 12.82 -4.94 -4.62
CA ALA A 25 14.15 -5.00 -5.21
C ALA A 25 15.25 -4.76 -4.16
N THR A 26 15.15 -3.66 -3.40
CA THR A 26 16.16 -3.32 -2.39
C THR A 26 16.20 -4.35 -1.25
N ALA A 27 15.07 -4.91 -0.84
CA ALA A 27 15.06 -5.98 0.16
C ALA A 27 15.85 -7.22 -0.31
N SER A 28 15.66 -7.64 -1.57
CA SER A 28 16.39 -8.75 -2.17
C SER A 28 17.90 -8.49 -2.26
N GLU A 29 18.30 -7.25 -2.57
CA GLU A 29 19.72 -6.86 -2.61
C GLU A 29 20.37 -6.93 -1.22
N ILE A 30 19.66 -6.48 -0.18
CA ILE A 30 20.12 -6.55 1.21
C ILE A 30 20.26 -8.00 1.66
N GLU A 31 19.30 -8.86 1.34
CA GLU A 31 19.37 -10.30 1.64
C GLU A 31 20.57 -10.97 0.97
N ALA A 32 20.80 -10.68 -0.31
CA ALA A 32 21.96 -11.20 -1.05
C ALA A 32 23.28 -10.73 -0.42
N MET A 33 23.36 -9.45 -0.04
CA MET A 33 24.55 -8.92 0.64
C MET A 33 24.75 -9.56 2.01
N MET A 34 23.70 -9.75 2.81
CA MET A 34 23.76 -10.43 4.10
C MET A 34 24.23 -11.90 3.96
N ALA A 35 23.75 -12.62 2.94
CA ALA A 35 24.17 -13.99 2.66
C ALA A 35 25.65 -14.09 2.22
N ARG A 36 26.12 -13.13 1.40
CA ARG A 36 27.54 -13.05 1.03
C ARG A 36 28.41 -12.76 2.23
N LEU A 37 27.96 -11.85 3.10
CA LEU A 37 28.71 -11.53 4.28
C LEU A 37 28.72 -12.69 5.29
N SER A 38 27.61 -13.43 5.48
CA SER A 38 27.56 -14.59 6.39
C SER A 38 28.47 -15.77 5.96
N SER A 39 28.98 -15.75 4.73
CA SER A 39 29.89 -16.76 4.18
C SER A 39 31.38 -16.53 4.49
N GLY A 40 31.76 -15.42 5.15
CA GLY A 40 33.14 -15.13 5.57
C GLY A 40 33.28 -14.97 7.09
N GLU A 41 34.47 -15.23 7.64
CA GLU A 41 34.82 -14.87 9.02
C GLU A 41 34.90 -13.34 9.14
N TRP A 42 34.08 -12.74 9.99
CA TRP A 42 33.93 -11.30 10.04
C TRP A 42 34.98 -10.68 10.97
N ASP A 43 35.65 -9.64 10.49
CA ASP A 43 36.25 -8.64 11.39
C ASP A 43 35.14 -7.77 12.02
N GLY A 44 35.49 -6.97 13.04
CA GLY A 44 34.51 -6.12 13.73
C GLY A 44 33.81 -5.07 12.84
N LYS A 45 34.38 -4.72 11.68
CA LYS A 45 33.78 -3.75 10.74
C LYS A 45 32.65 -4.37 9.94
N GLY A 46 32.83 -5.59 9.46
CA GLY A 46 31.78 -6.25 8.71
C GLY A 46 30.53 -6.48 9.58
N ALA A 47 30.69 -6.96 10.83
CA ALA A 47 29.55 -7.20 11.72
C ALA A 47 28.70 -5.92 11.98
N SER A 48 29.37 -4.76 12.04
CA SER A 48 28.73 -3.45 12.14
C SER A 48 27.91 -3.12 10.88
N ILE A 49 28.48 -3.30 9.68
CA ILE A 49 27.80 -3.09 8.41
C ILE A 49 26.55 -3.96 8.28
N ALA A 50 26.64 -5.24 8.67
CA ALA A 50 25.48 -6.15 8.68
C ALA A 50 24.35 -5.66 9.57
N THR A 51 24.71 -5.09 10.72
CA THR A 51 23.75 -4.58 11.70
C THR A 51 23.03 -3.34 11.16
N GLU A 52 23.75 -2.42 10.52
CA GLU A 52 23.15 -1.26 9.85
C GLU A 52 22.24 -1.68 8.69
N LEU A 53 22.62 -2.70 7.93
CA LEU A 53 21.79 -3.27 6.88
C LEU A 53 20.48 -3.88 7.40
N ARG A 54 20.52 -4.60 8.52
CA ARG A 54 19.30 -5.11 9.16
C ARG A 54 18.39 -3.98 9.63
N LYS A 55 18.94 -2.90 10.19
CA LYS A 55 18.15 -1.72 10.60
C LYS A 55 17.50 -1.04 9.40
N ALA A 56 18.26 -0.85 8.32
CA ALA A 56 17.74 -0.28 7.08
C ALA A 56 16.59 -1.13 6.51
N LEU A 57 16.76 -2.46 6.47
CA LEU A 57 15.70 -3.39 6.04
C LEU A 57 14.45 -3.31 6.93
N ALA A 58 14.62 -3.24 8.25
CA ALA A 58 13.50 -3.14 9.19
C ALA A 58 12.68 -1.86 8.95
N LEU A 59 13.36 -0.71 8.82
CA LEU A 59 12.71 0.58 8.52
C LEU A 59 11.97 0.54 7.18
N PHE A 60 12.53 -0.18 6.22
CA PHE A 60 11.94 -0.31 4.90
C PHE A 60 10.69 -1.22 4.87
N LEU A 61 10.69 -2.30 5.66
CA LEU A 61 9.50 -3.12 5.87
C LEU A 61 8.39 -2.37 6.59
N GLU A 62 8.73 -1.44 7.49
CA GLU A 62 7.77 -0.55 8.13
C GLU A 62 7.10 0.38 7.12
N GLU A 63 7.89 1.01 6.24
CA GLU A 63 7.35 1.85 5.16
C GLU A 63 6.51 1.04 4.16
N ARG A 64 6.87 -0.22 3.86
CA ARG A 64 6.02 -1.12 3.06
C ARG A 64 4.63 -1.28 3.66
N ASN A 65 4.55 -1.58 4.96
CA ASN A 65 3.27 -1.77 5.66
C ASN A 65 2.44 -0.47 5.64
N ARG A 66 3.11 0.69 5.71
CA ARG A 66 2.46 2.00 5.59
C ARG A 66 1.86 2.22 4.21
N ILE A 67 2.60 1.89 3.15
CA ILE A 67 2.14 1.98 1.76
C ILE A 67 0.95 1.04 1.51
N GLU A 68 1.00 -0.20 2.00
CA GLU A 68 -0.12 -1.14 1.89
C GLU A 68 -1.37 -0.61 2.59
N LYS A 69 -1.23 -0.03 3.78
CA LYS A 69 -2.34 0.58 4.51
C LYS A 69 -2.96 1.74 3.72
N LEU A 70 -2.13 2.64 3.19
CA LEU A 70 -2.59 3.76 2.34
C LEU A 70 -3.30 3.28 1.07
N GLY A 71 -2.82 2.19 0.47
CA GLY A 71 -3.47 1.56 -0.68
C GLY A 71 -4.86 1.03 -0.36
N LYS A 72 -5.02 0.36 0.79
CA LYS A 72 -6.33 -0.13 1.26
C LYS A 72 -7.30 1.04 1.54
N GLU A 73 -6.81 2.11 2.16
CA GLU A 73 -7.61 3.32 2.45
C GLU A 73 -8.08 4.00 1.15
N GLN A 74 -7.20 4.18 0.15
CA GLN A 74 -7.58 4.75 -1.16
C GLN A 74 -8.60 3.88 -1.91
N ALA A 75 -8.49 2.57 -1.82
CA ALA A 75 -9.42 1.64 -2.46
C ALA A 75 -10.79 1.56 -1.75
N GLY A 76 -11.01 2.34 -0.68
CA GLY A 76 -12.25 2.31 0.10
C GLY A 76 -12.48 0.98 0.83
N VAL A 77 -11.41 0.20 1.07
CA VAL A 77 -11.49 -1.10 1.72
C VAL A 77 -11.66 -0.89 3.22
N VAL A 78 -12.87 -1.13 3.73
CA VAL A 78 -13.18 -1.13 5.16
C VAL A 78 -13.35 -2.60 5.59
N HIS A 79 -12.52 -3.05 6.53
CA HIS A 79 -12.53 -4.44 7.06
C HIS A 79 -12.32 -5.54 6.00
N ASP A 80 -11.45 -5.33 5.00
CA ASP A 80 -11.16 -6.26 3.89
C ASP A 80 -12.32 -6.51 2.90
N TYR A 81 -13.41 -5.75 3.01
CA TYR A 81 -14.48 -5.72 2.02
C TYR A 81 -14.45 -4.40 1.26
N ALA A 82 -14.42 -4.47 -0.08
CA ALA A 82 -14.62 -3.31 -0.94
C ALA A 82 -16.12 -3.14 -1.19
N LEU A 83 -16.70 -2.01 -0.79
CA LEU A 83 -18.08 -1.67 -1.14
C LEU A 83 -18.08 -1.04 -2.53
N ASP A 84 -18.72 -1.68 -3.49
CA ASP A 84 -18.93 -1.11 -4.82
C ASP A 84 -20.00 -0.01 -4.75
N PHE A 85 -19.54 1.24 -4.64
CA PHE A 85 -20.41 2.41 -4.56
C PHE A 85 -21.22 2.65 -5.83
N ASP A 86 -20.75 2.19 -7.00
CA ASP A 86 -21.47 2.35 -8.25
C ASP A 86 -22.63 1.35 -8.33
N ALA A 87 -22.38 0.08 -7.98
CA ALA A 87 -23.45 -0.92 -7.85
C ALA A 87 -24.47 -0.53 -6.77
N ALA A 88 -24.01 -0.02 -5.62
CA ALA A 88 -24.89 0.45 -4.56
C ALA A 88 -25.76 1.64 -5.03
N ARG A 89 -25.18 2.60 -5.77
CA ARG A 89 -25.92 3.75 -6.31
C ARG A 89 -27.01 3.30 -7.30
N ILE A 90 -26.70 2.33 -8.16
CA ILE A 90 -27.67 1.75 -9.10
C ILE A 90 -28.85 1.12 -8.34
N GLU A 91 -28.56 0.28 -7.33
CA GLU A 91 -29.62 -0.40 -6.58
C GLU A 91 -30.48 0.59 -5.77
N ILE A 92 -29.87 1.61 -5.14
CA ILE A 92 -30.62 2.68 -4.47
C ILE A 92 -31.51 3.42 -5.46
N GLY A 93 -30.98 3.82 -6.62
CA GLY A 93 -31.75 4.50 -7.66
C GLY A 93 -32.95 3.68 -8.13
N ARG A 94 -32.76 2.37 -8.34
CA ARG A 94 -33.85 1.44 -8.72
C ARG A 94 -34.93 1.36 -7.65
N ARG A 95 -34.56 1.28 -6.37
CA ARG A 95 -35.52 1.26 -5.26
C ARG A 95 -36.29 2.57 -5.16
N LEU A 96 -35.62 3.71 -5.31
CA LEU A 96 -36.26 5.02 -5.31
C LEU A 96 -37.24 5.19 -6.48
N ALA A 97 -36.90 4.67 -7.67
CA ALA A 97 -37.80 4.67 -8.82
C ALA A 97 -39.07 3.86 -8.51
N ARG A 98 -38.92 2.64 -7.97
CA ARG A 98 -40.07 1.82 -7.55
C ARG A 98 -40.94 2.49 -6.49
N LEU A 99 -40.33 3.18 -5.53
CA LEU A 99 -41.07 3.91 -4.51
C LEU A 99 -41.85 5.09 -5.11
N ARG A 100 -41.28 5.76 -6.13
CA ARG A 100 -41.98 6.81 -6.87
C ARG A 100 -43.17 6.24 -7.65
N ASP A 101 -42.95 5.15 -8.39
CA ASP A 101 -44.00 4.49 -9.16
C ASP A 101 -45.15 3.99 -8.26
N ALA A 102 -44.85 3.61 -7.02
CA ALA A 102 -45.84 3.19 -6.03
C ALA A 102 -46.56 4.35 -5.32
N GLY A 103 -46.03 5.58 -5.41
CA GLY A 103 -46.57 6.78 -4.75
C GLY A 103 -47.53 7.61 -5.60
N ASP A 104 -47.59 7.38 -6.93
CA ASP A 104 -48.50 8.07 -7.86
C ASP A 104 -49.89 7.39 -7.95
N GLY A 105 -50.43 6.92 -6.82
CA GLY A 105 -51.77 6.32 -6.68
C GLY A 105 -52.76 7.21 -5.94
#